data_AF-A0A1I7UX18-F1
#
_entry.id   AF-A0A1I7UX18-F1
#
_cell.length_a   1.000
_cell.length_b   1.000
_cell.length_c   1.000
_cell.angle_alpha   90.00
_cell.angle_beta   90.00
_cell.angle_gamma   90.00
#
_symmetry.space_group_name_H-M   'P 1'
#
loop_
_entity.id
_entity.type
_entity.pdbx_description
1 polymer ?
#
loop_
_entity_poly.entity_id
_entity_poly.type
_entity_poly.pdbx_seq_one_letter_code
_entity_poly.pdbx_strand_id
1 'polypeptide(L)'
;MKAIWLLLCQLPFLNSCLVVRSDECRCPYRFLDYQDVISIPNYITVLSYEIQNPLISGDSCSLSMYCEAGYELIVMDIDKYKHFGEFSADALCDQSTWLVSDDEGFTPFKKLDAFCKEILVECGPEDDSSLIIAYSNALSATKWFESMKLEDSWFLDVVTGFGSIRFDSPIEEDVQVYSSFK
;
A
#
# COMPACT_ATOMS: atom_id res chain seq x y z
N MET A 1 -48.96 -10.85 -51.02
CA MET A 1 -48.01 -9.75 -51.32
C MET A 1 -48.25 -8.66 -50.27
N LYS A 2 -47.69 -8.78 -49.05
CA LYS A 2 -46.39 -8.27 -48.60
C LYS A 2 -46.16 -6.79 -48.91
N ALA A 3 -46.76 -5.92 -48.09
CA ALA A 3 -46.39 -4.50 -47.98
C ALA A 3 -46.65 -4.03 -46.55
N ILE A 4 -45.94 -4.62 -45.59
CA ILE A 4 -45.79 -4.10 -44.22
C ILE A 4 -44.30 -4.20 -43.91
N TRP A 5 -43.53 -3.32 -44.53
CA TRP A 5 -42.11 -3.10 -44.27
C TRP A 5 -41.89 -1.61 -44.52
N LEU A 6 -41.13 -0.95 -43.65
CA LEU A 6 -40.69 0.47 -43.69
C LEU A 6 -41.44 1.47 -42.78
N LEU A 7 -41.61 1.15 -41.50
CA LEU A 7 -41.96 2.16 -40.47
C LEU A 7 -41.11 2.05 -39.19
N LEU A 8 -39.87 1.53 -39.30
CA LEU A 8 -38.95 1.34 -38.16
C LEU A 8 -37.56 1.99 -38.35
N CYS A 9 -37.36 2.89 -39.32
CA CYS A 9 -36.05 3.53 -39.58
C CYS A 9 -36.11 5.07 -39.62
N GLN A 10 -36.95 5.68 -38.79
CA GLN A 10 -37.01 7.14 -38.64
C GLN A 10 -36.67 7.60 -37.21
N LEU A 11 -36.17 6.71 -36.35
CA LEU A 11 -35.60 7.15 -35.08
C LEU A 11 -34.25 7.80 -35.39
N PRO A 12 -34.09 9.14 -35.24
CA PRO A 12 -32.77 9.73 -35.32
C PRO A 12 -31.94 9.06 -34.23
N PHE A 13 -30.80 8.48 -34.61
CA PHE A 13 -29.76 8.14 -33.65
C PHE A 13 -29.40 9.43 -32.94
N LEU A 14 -30.01 9.64 -31.77
CA LEU A 14 -29.64 10.68 -30.84
C LEU A 14 -28.22 10.32 -30.38
N ASN A 15 -27.23 10.84 -31.10
CA ASN A 15 -25.88 10.99 -30.59
C ASN A 15 -25.93 12.05 -29.48
N SER A 16 -26.64 11.74 -28.39
CA SER A 16 -26.61 12.50 -27.16
C SER A 16 -25.30 12.14 -26.46
N CYS A 17 -24.19 12.70 -26.95
CA CYS A 17 -23.09 12.98 -26.04
C CYS A 17 -23.64 14.03 -25.07
N LEU A 18 -23.91 13.62 -23.83
CA LEU A 18 -24.23 14.52 -22.74
C LEU A 18 -23.05 15.49 -22.59
N VAL A 19 -23.13 16.67 -23.22
CA VAL A 19 -22.16 17.75 -23.02
C VAL A 19 -22.57 18.46 -21.75
N VAL A 20 -22.05 18.02 -20.62
CA VAL A 20 -22.16 18.74 -19.35
C VAL A 20 -21.28 19.97 -19.48
N ARG A 21 -21.91 21.14 -19.67
CA ARG A 21 -21.23 22.43 -19.48
C ARG A 21 -21.13 22.67 -17.99
N SER A 22 -20.08 22.11 -17.37
CA SER A 22 -19.69 22.49 -16.02
C SER A 22 -19.07 23.89 -16.09
N ASP A 23 -19.48 24.77 -15.19
CA ASP A 23 -18.64 25.90 -14.79
C ASP A 23 -17.22 25.36 -14.49
N GLU A 24 -16.18 26.14 -14.80
CA GLU A 24 -14.78 25.71 -14.62
C GLU A 24 -14.61 24.96 -13.28
N CYS A 25 -14.29 23.67 -13.34
CA CYS A 25 -14.12 22.85 -12.14
C CYS A 25 -12.97 23.41 -11.31
N ARG A 26 -13.24 23.75 -10.04
CA ARG A 26 -12.30 24.43 -9.14
C ARG A 26 -12.09 23.65 -7.85
N CYS A 27 -11.94 22.34 -7.97
CA CYS A 27 -11.69 21.49 -6.83
C CYS A 27 -10.18 21.45 -6.52
N PRO A 28 -9.74 21.83 -5.31
CA PRO A 28 -8.33 21.91 -4.97
C PRO A 28 -7.74 20.53 -4.66
N TYR A 29 -6.50 20.31 -5.06
CA TYR A 29 -5.69 19.16 -4.66
C TYR A 29 -4.25 19.58 -4.44
N ARG A 30 -3.51 18.79 -3.67
CA ARG A 30 -2.09 19.04 -3.37
C ARG A 30 -1.41 17.75 -2.94
N PHE A 31 -0.16 17.58 -3.34
CA PHE A 31 0.68 16.50 -2.83
C PHE A 31 1.38 16.94 -1.56
N LEU A 32 1.37 16.06 -0.56
CA LEU A 32 2.00 16.33 0.72
C LEU A 32 3.43 15.83 0.70
N ASP A 33 4.34 16.66 1.18
CA ASP A 33 5.69 16.23 1.49
C ASP A 33 5.80 15.74 2.95
N TYR A 34 7.00 15.29 3.31
CA TYR A 34 7.27 14.83 4.66
C TYR A 34 6.97 15.87 5.74
N GLN A 35 7.27 17.15 5.51
CA GLN A 35 7.04 18.21 6.50
C GLN A 35 5.54 18.49 6.67
N ASP A 36 4.77 18.42 5.58
CA ASP A 36 3.33 18.51 5.64
C ASP A 36 2.74 17.39 6.49
N VAL A 37 3.13 16.13 6.26
CA VAL A 37 2.53 14.98 6.93
C VAL A 37 2.84 14.96 8.44
N ILE A 38 4.08 15.26 8.86
CA ILE A 38 4.43 15.31 10.30
C ILE A 38 3.73 16.45 11.05
N SER A 39 3.23 17.46 10.33
CA SER A 39 2.50 18.58 10.93
C SER A 39 1.04 18.26 11.24
N ILE A 40 0.53 17.12 10.74
CA ILE A 40 -0.86 16.71 10.92
C ILE A 40 -1.05 16.14 12.33
N PRO A 41 -1.93 16.75 13.15
CA PRO A 41 -2.20 16.27 14.50
C PRO A 41 -2.70 14.83 14.48
N ASN A 42 -2.13 13.97 15.33
CA ASN A 42 -2.40 12.53 15.43
C ASN A 42 -1.87 11.65 14.29
N TYR A 43 -1.20 12.19 13.27
CA TYR A 43 -0.42 11.40 12.30
C TYR A 43 1.04 11.27 12.77
N ILE A 44 1.24 10.84 14.03
CA ILE A 44 2.56 10.75 14.69
C ILE A 44 3.06 9.31 14.81
N THR A 45 2.25 8.32 14.46
CA THR A 45 2.69 6.92 14.45
C THR A 45 3.45 6.63 13.17
N VAL A 46 4.77 6.81 13.27
CA VAL A 46 5.78 6.12 12.46
C VAL A 46 5.88 6.63 11.02
N LEU A 47 6.57 7.76 10.82
CA LEU A 47 7.19 8.09 9.54
C LEU A 47 8.68 7.81 9.62
N SER A 48 9.07 6.53 9.67
CA SER A 48 10.43 6.11 9.31
C SER A 48 10.60 5.91 7.81
N TYR A 49 9.60 6.30 7.01
CA TYR A 49 9.37 5.78 5.66
C TYR A 49 9.58 6.82 4.57
N GLU A 50 9.95 6.33 3.40
CA GLU A 50 10.02 7.12 2.19
C GLU A 50 8.59 7.50 1.77
N ILE A 51 8.36 8.80 1.61
CA ILE A 51 7.09 9.35 1.10
C ILE A 51 7.33 9.77 -0.34
N GLN A 52 6.37 9.45 -1.20
CA GLN A 52 6.40 9.84 -2.60
C GLN A 52 5.14 10.61 -2.99
N ASN A 53 5.26 11.39 -4.06
CA ASN A 53 4.10 12.05 -4.66
C ASN A 53 3.25 11.03 -5.42
N PRO A 54 1.92 11.08 -5.30
CA PRO A 54 1.03 10.28 -6.12
C PRO A 54 1.17 10.62 -7.60
N LEU A 55 0.96 9.61 -8.43
CA LEU A 55 0.74 9.77 -9.85
C LEU A 55 -0.73 10.13 -10.09
N ILE A 56 -0.97 11.01 -11.06
CA ILE A 56 -2.32 11.44 -11.41
C ILE A 56 -2.62 11.18 -12.88
N SER A 57 -3.88 10.87 -13.16
CA SER A 57 -4.43 10.89 -14.51
C SER A 57 -5.77 11.62 -14.52
N GLY A 58 -6.11 12.28 -15.63
CA GLY A 58 -7.32 13.09 -15.76
C GLY A 58 -7.06 14.59 -15.76
N ASP A 59 -8.05 15.38 -15.33
CA ASP A 59 -8.05 16.84 -15.35
C ASP A 59 -8.66 17.43 -14.08
N SER A 60 -8.92 18.75 -14.08
CA SER A 60 -9.49 19.46 -12.93
C SER A 60 -10.96 19.12 -12.64
N CYS A 61 -11.63 18.36 -13.51
CA CYS A 61 -13.02 17.94 -13.36
C CYS A 61 -13.16 16.47 -12.96
N SER A 62 -12.21 15.63 -13.39
CA SER A 62 -12.20 14.21 -13.11
C SER A 62 -10.75 13.75 -13.00
N LEU A 63 -10.34 13.27 -11.82
CA LEU A 63 -8.98 12.80 -11.60
C LEU A 63 -8.97 11.41 -10.99
N SER A 64 -7.90 10.67 -11.26
CA SER A 64 -7.55 9.43 -10.58
C SER A 64 -6.16 9.59 -10.01
N MET A 65 -6.00 9.37 -8.69
CA MET A 65 -4.69 9.34 -8.02
C MET A 65 -4.31 7.91 -7.69
N TYR A 66 -3.04 7.56 -7.87
CA TYR A 66 -2.52 6.24 -7.52
C TYR A 66 -1.04 6.32 -7.16
N CYS A 67 -0.52 5.28 -6.54
CA CYS A 67 0.89 5.15 -6.19
C CYS A 67 1.59 4.14 -7.11
N GLU A 68 2.91 4.23 -7.19
CA GLU A 68 3.70 3.16 -7.80
C GLU A 68 3.61 1.87 -6.97
N ALA A 69 3.95 0.75 -7.59
CA ALA A 69 3.92 -0.54 -6.91
C ALA A 69 4.83 -0.53 -5.66
N GLY A 70 4.35 -1.13 -4.57
CA GLY A 70 5.04 -1.11 -3.27
C GLY A 70 4.70 0.09 -2.39
N TYR A 71 3.79 0.96 -2.82
CA TYR A 71 3.30 2.10 -2.05
C TYR A 71 1.77 2.08 -1.91
N GLU A 72 1.28 2.51 -0.75
CA GLU A 72 -0.12 2.73 -0.47
C GLU A 72 -0.49 4.21 -0.61
N LEU A 73 -1.69 4.48 -1.12
CA LEU A 73 -2.26 5.81 -1.28
C LEU A 73 -3.04 6.21 -0.02
N ILE A 74 -2.71 7.38 0.51
CA ILE A 74 -3.48 8.04 1.56
C ILE A 74 -4.00 9.37 1.01
N VAL A 75 -5.32 9.57 1.14
CA VAL A 75 -6.01 10.79 0.76
C VAL A 75 -6.62 11.43 1.99
N MET A 76 -6.44 12.74 2.12
CA MET A 76 -6.79 13.51 3.30
C MET A 76 -7.57 14.78 2.93
N ASP A 77 -8.44 15.14 3.85
CA ASP A 77 -9.15 16.41 3.94
C ASP A 77 -8.81 17.08 5.29
N ILE A 78 -9.40 18.24 5.54
CA ILE A 78 -9.21 19.04 6.76
C ILE A 78 -9.46 18.23 8.04
N ASP A 79 -10.45 17.34 8.04
CA ASP A 79 -10.97 16.66 9.23
C ASP A 79 -11.02 15.12 9.11
N LYS A 80 -10.55 14.56 8.00
CA LYS A 80 -10.61 13.12 7.74
C LYS A 80 -9.53 12.67 6.78
N TYR A 81 -9.21 11.38 6.83
CA TYR A 81 -8.33 10.73 5.89
C TYR A 81 -8.89 9.36 5.52
N LYS A 82 -8.43 8.83 4.39
CA LYS A 82 -8.78 7.52 3.88
C LYS A 82 -7.56 6.84 3.30
N HIS A 83 -7.38 5.58 3.67
CA HIS A 83 -6.39 4.68 3.08
C HIS A 83 -7.03 3.97 1.90
N PHE A 84 -6.43 4.09 0.73
CA PHE A 84 -6.81 3.36 -0.47
C PHE A 84 -5.91 2.14 -0.71
N GLY A 85 -4.85 1.96 0.09
CA GLY A 85 -3.90 0.87 -0.12
C GLY A 85 -3.24 0.99 -1.49
N GLU A 86 -3.08 -0.13 -2.19
CA GLU A 86 -2.53 -0.18 -3.55
C GLU A 86 -3.51 0.33 -4.63
N PHE A 87 -4.75 0.66 -4.27
CA PHE A 87 -5.78 1.06 -5.22
C PHE A 87 -5.77 2.55 -5.51
N SER A 88 -6.33 2.92 -6.66
CA SER A 88 -6.50 4.31 -7.05
C SER A 88 -7.69 4.95 -6.33
N ALA A 89 -7.59 6.26 -6.09
CA ALA A 89 -8.71 7.10 -5.70
C ALA A 89 -9.24 7.85 -6.93
N ASP A 90 -10.41 7.45 -7.41
CA ASP A 90 -11.10 8.13 -8.51
C ASP A 90 -12.03 9.22 -7.96
N ALA A 91 -11.97 10.43 -8.50
CA ALA A 91 -12.70 11.57 -7.98
C ALA A 91 -13.32 12.43 -9.09
N LEU A 92 -14.56 12.87 -8.86
CA LEU A 92 -15.29 13.81 -9.71
C LEU A 92 -15.44 15.15 -9.00
N CYS A 93 -15.13 16.25 -9.68
CA CYS A 93 -15.32 17.58 -9.12
C CYS A 93 -16.78 18.01 -9.27
N ASP A 94 -17.46 18.24 -8.16
CA ASP A 94 -18.75 18.92 -8.12
C ASP A 94 -18.55 20.34 -7.57
N GLN A 95 -18.49 21.31 -8.48
CA GLN A 95 -18.22 22.73 -8.25
C GLN A 95 -16.85 23.00 -7.58
N SER A 96 -16.78 22.75 -6.27
CA SER A 96 -15.61 22.98 -5.40
C SER A 96 -15.37 21.84 -4.40
N THR A 97 -16.10 20.73 -4.54
CA THR A 97 -15.98 19.54 -3.68
C THR A 97 -15.67 18.34 -4.56
N TRP A 98 -14.65 17.57 -4.18
CA TRP A 98 -14.35 16.29 -4.81
C TRP A 98 -15.31 15.23 -4.30
N LEU A 99 -15.92 14.47 -5.21
CA LEU A 99 -16.69 13.26 -4.93
C LEU A 99 -15.77 12.07 -5.21
N VAL A 100 -15.13 11.56 -4.17
CA VAL A 100 -14.20 10.44 -4.27
C VAL A 100 -14.97 9.14 -4.22
N SER A 101 -14.79 8.30 -5.24
CA SER A 101 -15.37 6.97 -5.32
C SER A 101 -14.68 6.03 -4.35
N ASP A 102 -15.47 5.26 -3.61
CA ASP A 102 -15.01 4.21 -2.73
C ASP A 102 -16.02 3.06 -2.66
N ASP A 103 -15.73 2.06 -1.81
CA ASP A 103 -16.58 0.86 -1.65
C ASP A 103 -18.00 1.16 -1.14
N GLU A 104 -18.23 2.32 -0.54
CA GLU A 104 -19.53 2.76 -0.01
C GLU A 104 -20.27 3.73 -0.95
N GLY A 105 -19.63 4.15 -2.05
CA GLY A 105 -20.17 5.06 -3.05
C GLY A 105 -19.29 6.29 -3.25
N PHE A 106 -19.87 7.48 -3.10
CA PHE A 106 -19.14 8.74 -3.25
C PHE A 106 -19.01 9.47 -1.91
N THR A 107 -17.77 9.63 -1.46
CA THR A 107 -17.44 10.40 -0.26
C THR A 107 -16.97 11.82 -0.65
N PRO A 108 -17.55 12.89 -0.07
CA PRO A 108 -17.18 14.26 -0.42
C PRO A 108 -15.90 14.71 0.29
N PHE A 109 -14.96 15.33 -0.42
CA PHE A 109 -13.72 15.92 0.08
C PHE A 109 -13.65 17.39 -0.33
N LYS A 110 -13.40 18.30 0.62
CA LYS A 110 -13.20 19.74 0.33
C LYS A 110 -11.85 20.02 -0.31
N LYS A 111 -10.85 19.20 -0.01
CA LYS A 111 -9.52 19.23 -0.59
C LYS A 111 -9.00 17.80 -0.70
N LEU A 112 -8.26 17.51 -1.76
CA LEU A 112 -7.52 16.25 -1.89
C LEU A 112 -6.04 16.49 -1.58
N ASP A 113 -5.70 16.42 -0.30
CA ASP A 113 -4.32 16.36 0.13
C ASP A 113 -3.88 14.89 0.13
N ALA A 114 -2.88 14.52 -0.67
CA ALA A 114 -2.55 13.11 -0.87
C ALA A 114 -1.04 12.85 -0.88
N PHE A 115 -0.66 11.64 -0.47
CA PHE A 115 0.72 11.15 -0.56
C PHE A 115 0.76 9.63 -0.66
N CYS A 116 1.88 9.11 -1.13
CA CYS A 116 2.19 7.69 -1.20
C CYS A 116 3.15 7.32 -0.07
N LYS A 117 2.84 6.25 0.65
CA LYS A 117 3.68 5.70 1.71
C LYS A 117 4.09 4.28 1.34
N GLU A 118 5.35 3.92 1.57
CA GLU A 118 5.83 2.55 1.32
C GLU A 118 5.00 1.51 2.11
N ILE A 119 4.60 0.44 1.43
CA ILE A 119 3.91 -0.71 2.04
C ILE A 119 4.96 -1.59 2.66
N LEU A 120 4.91 -1.74 3.98
CA LEU A 120 5.67 -2.77 4.65
C LEU A 120 4.93 -4.10 4.54
N VAL A 121 5.60 -5.10 4.00
CA VAL A 121 5.21 -6.49 4.20
C VAL A 121 5.53 -6.83 5.66
N GLU A 122 4.56 -6.70 6.55
CA GLU A 122 4.68 -7.25 7.90
C GLU A 122 4.79 -8.77 7.76
N CYS A 123 5.91 -9.34 8.21
CA CYS A 123 6.08 -10.80 8.24
C CYS A 123 4.98 -11.41 9.11
N GLY A 124 4.08 -12.17 8.49
CA GLY A 124 3.00 -12.88 9.13
C GLY A 124 3.46 -14.22 9.71
N PRO A 125 2.66 -14.85 10.58
CA PRO A 125 2.97 -16.14 11.19
C PRO A 125 3.03 -17.31 10.18
N GLU A 126 2.55 -17.10 8.94
CA GLU A 126 2.61 -18.08 7.84
C GLU A 126 3.75 -17.83 6.85
N ASP A 127 4.49 -16.73 7.00
CA ASP A 127 5.65 -16.43 6.14
C ASP A 127 6.87 -17.29 6.54
N ASP A 128 7.78 -17.49 5.59
CA ASP A 128 9.04 -18.19 5.81
C ASP A 128 9.81 -17.59 6.99
N SER A 129 9.84 -18.29 8.11
CA SER A 129 10.46 -17.79 9.33
C SER A 129 11.92 -18.24 9.44
N SER A 130 12.82 -17.29 9.70
CA SER A 130 14.24 -17.55 9.89
C SER A 130 14.65 -17.37 11.35
N LEU A 131 15.35 -18.36 11.92
CA LEU A 131 15.93 -18.29 13.27
C LEU A 131 17.42 -18.01 13.19
N ILE A 132 17.88 -16.93 13.83
CA ILE A 132 19.31 -16.64 14.01
C ILE A 132 19.69 -16.83 15.47
N ILE A 133 20.71 -17.65 15.73
CA ILE A 133 21.25 -17.88 17.08
C ILE A 133 22.65 -17.30 17.18
N ALA A 134 22.82 -16.35 18.10
CA ALA A 134 24.12 -15.84 18.49
C ALA A 134 24.66 -16.61 19.71
N TYR A 135 25.87 -17.16 19.62
CA TYR A 135 26.50 -17.88 20.74
C TYR A 135 27.94 -17.41 20.99
N SER A 136 28.37 -17.44 22.25
CA SER A 136 29.72 -17.02 22.64
C SER A 136 30.77 -18.00 22.12
N ASN A 137 31.94 -17.50 21.75
CA ASN A 137 33.10 -18.31 21.37
C ASN A 137 33.58 -19.29 22.47
N ALA A 138 33.18 -19.08 23.73
CA ALA A 138 33.42 -20.04 24.81
C ALA A 138 32.61 -21.35 24.66
N LEU A 139 31.57 -21.35 23.81
CA LEU A 139 30.68 -22.49 23.61
C LEU A 139 31.06 -23.27 22.36
N SER A 140 30.99 -24.60 22.46
CA SER A 140 31.14 -25.48 21.30
C SER A 140 29.84 -25.47 20.50
N ALA A 141 29.91 -24.95 19.27
CA ALA A 141 28.80 -24.90 18.32
C ALA A 141 28.10 -26.27 18.20
N THR A 142 28.88 -27.33 17.97
CA THR A 142 28.37 -28.69 17.83
C THR A 142 27.60 -29.16 19.05
N LYS A 143 28.15 -28.99 20.26
CA LYS A 143 27.47 -29.41 21.50
C LYS A 143 26.22 -28.58 21.80
N TRP A 144 26.27 -27.28 21.48
CA TRP A 144 25.12 -26.39 21.66
C TRP A 144 23.97 -26.78 20.72
N PHE A 145 24.26 -26.99 19.43
CA PHE A 145 23.25 -27.43 18.47
C PHE A 145 22.73 -28.83 18.75
N GLU A 146 23.59 -29.77 19.16
CA GLU A 146 23.15 -31.09 19.62
C GLU A 146 22.21 -30.99 20.83
N SER A 147 22.48 -30.08 21.77
CA SER A 147 21.59 -29.83 22.91
C SER A 147 20.24 -29.26 22.47
N MET A 148 20.21 -28.38 21.48
CA MET A 148 18.96 -27.81 20.94
C MET A 148 18.15 -28.82 20.13
N LYS A 149 18.79 -29.79 19.46
CA LYS A 149 18.11 -30.87 18.74
C LYS A 149 17.44 -31.89 19.67
N LEU A 150 17.88 -31.97 20.93
CA LEU A 150 17.40 -32.96 21.91
C LEU A 150 16.21 -32.47 22.74
N GLU A 151 15.99 -31.16 22.81
CA GLU A 151 14.78 -30.61 23.44
C GLU A 151 13.69 -30.47 22.39
N ASP A 152 12.56 -31.15 22.62
CA ASP A 152 11.34 -31.20 21.79
C ASP A 152 10.69 -29.80 21.75
N SER A 153 11.36 -28.92 21.02
CA SER A 153 11.11 -27.50 21.00
C SER A 153 10.10 -27.20 19.91
N TRP A 154 8.86 -27.00 20.32
CA TRP A 154 7.70 -26.67 19.49
C TRP A 154 7.93 -25.55 18.45
N PHE A 155 8.95 -24.71 18.63
CA PHE A 155 9.30 -23.64 17.70
C PHE A 155 10.14 -24.12 16.49
N LEU A 156 10.80 -25.28 16.56
CA LEU A 156 11.62 -25.81 15.45
C LEU A 156 10.78 -26.27 14.24
N ASP A 157 9.50 -26.58 14.45
CA ASP A 157 8.57 -26.94 13.37
C ASP A 157 8.07 -25.74 12.55
N VAL A 158 8.29 -24.51 13.04
CA VAL A 158 7.83 -23.25 12.42
C VAL A 158 8.95 -22.57 11.64
N VAL A 159 10.20 -22.90 11.93
CA VAL A 159 11.40 -22.28 11.34
C VAL A 159 11.73 -22.93 9.99
N THR A 160 11.67 -22.14 8.91
CA THR A 160 12.00 -22.59 7.54
C THR A 160 13.45 -22.30 7.16
N GLY A 161 14.10 -21.33 7.81
CA GLY A 161 15.52 -21.01 7.62
C GLY A 161 16.29 -20.93 8.95
N PHE A 162 17.53 -21.42 8.98
CA PHE A 162 18.35 -21.36 10.19
C PHE A 162 19.70 -20.69 9.95
N GLY A 163 20.11 -19.81 10.86
CA GLY A 163 21.41 -19.18 10.87
C GLY A 163 22.07 -19.20 12.25
N SER A 164 23.39 -19.24 12.29
CA SER A 164 24.12 -18.98 13.53
C SER A 164 25.30 -18.06 13.33
N ILE A 165 25.61 -17.31 14.38
CA ILE A 165 26.77 -16.42 14.43
C ILE A 165 27.47 -16.59 15.77
N ARG A 166 28.79 -16.65 15.72
CA ARG A 166 29.62 -16.69 16.91
C ARG A 166 30.03 -15.27 17.28
N PHE A 167 29.75 -14.87 18.52
CA PHE A 167 30.21 -13.58 19.06
C PHE A 167 31.34 -13.79 20.06
N ASP A 168 32.06 -12.71 20.41
CA ASP A 168 33.25 -12.75 21.27
C ASP A 168 34.40 -13.59 20.67
N SER A 169 34.46 -13.64 19.34
CA SER A 169 35.56 -14.21 18.57
C SER A 169 36.60 -13.12 18.28
N PRO A 170 37.91 -13.42 18.31
CA PRO A 170 38.94 -12.47 17.90
C PRO A 170 38.91 -12.16 16.39
N ILE A 171 38.07 -12.85 15.63
CA ILE A 171 37.89 -12.70 14.19
C ILE A 171 36.39 -12.48 13.95
N GLU A 172 36.07 -11.52 13.09
CA GLU A 172 34.70 -11.30 12.61
C GLU A 172 34.27 -12.47 11.72
N GLU A 173 33.08 -13.01 11.99
CA GLU A 173 32.54 -14.17 11.31
C GLU A 173 31.19 -13.81 10.69
N ASP A 174 31.01 -14.20 9.43
CA ASP A 174 29.71 -14.08 8.76
C ASP A 174 28.70 -15.06 9.37
N VAL A 175 27.41 -14.71 9.24
CA VAL A 175 26.31 -15.60 9.63
C VAL A 175 26.40 -16.88 8.80
N GLN A 176 26.52 -18.02 9.49
CA GLN A 176 26.48 -19.32 8.85
C GLN A 176 25.02 -19.74 8.68
N VAL A 177 24.59 -19.87 7.43
CA VAL A 177 23.21 -20.22 7.07
C VAL A 177 23.10 -21.72 6.76
N TYR A 178 22.05 -22.33 7.26
CA TYR A 178 21.74 -23.75 7.16
C TYR A 178 20.34 -23.93 6.58
N SER A 179 20.21 -24.89 5.66
CA SER A 179 18.95 -25.15 4.95
C SER A 179 17.92 -25.94 5.77
N SER A 180 18.29 -26.45 6.95
CA SER A 180 17.38 -27.13 7.88
C SER A 180 18.01 -27.28 9.27
N PHE A 181 17.17 -27.32 10.31
CA PHE A 181 17.53 -27.80 11.64
C PHE A 181 17.65 -29.33 11.74
N LYS A 182 17.10 -30.07 10.76
CA LYS A 182 17.19 -31.54 10.70
C LYS A 182 18.59 -31.97 10.27
#